data_AF-A0A8H6NR03-F1
#
_entry.id   AF-A0A8H6NR03-F1
#
_cell.length_a   1.000
_cell.length_b   1.000
_cell.length_c   1.000
_cell.angle_alpha   90.00
_cell.angle_beta   90.00
_cell.angle_gamma   90.00
#
_symmetry.space_group_name_H-M   'P 1'
#
loop_
_entity.id
_entity.type
_entity.pdbx_description
1 polymer ?
#
loop_
_entity_poly.entity_id
_entity_poly.type
_entity_poly.pdbx_seq_one_letter_code
_entity_poly.pdbx_strand_id
1 'polypeptide(L)'
;MPLPFTDRIASSAAMPSFRRGNGEEETLLDRSQKSARRFWGGFSDFALQAGVLQIAFGMIIASAFSTLVNNFVQNILMPPLSVLFPLNRNIEEKFAVLRGGPNYSHENKYTTLERAKDDGAVVLAYGSFLNAFVTFFAVGFALYGLAHVAQYFSRDPIIKHTVKCKYCRKRISEKASRCVNCSSWQDGREDRIIY
;
A
#
# COMPACT_ATOMS: atom_id res chain seq x y z
N MET A 1 -50.19 63.37 6.69
CA MET A 1 -50.47 64.55 5.84
C MET A 1 -49.64 64.42 4.55
N PRO A 2 -50.07 64.92 3.38
CA PRO A 2 -49.67 64.31 2.10
C PRO A 2 -48.81 65.18 1.16
N LEU A 3 -47.90 64.52 0.41
CA LEU A 3 -47.36 64.94 -0.91
C LEU A 3 -46.62 66.32 -0.92
N PRO A 4 -46.14 66.88 -2.06
CA PRO A 4 -45.86 66.35 -3.41
C PRO A 4 -44.31 66.40 -3.71
N PHE A 5 -43.71 66.47 -4.93
CA PHE A 5 -44.19 66.52 -6.33
C PHE A 5 -43.14 65.97 -7.33
N THR A 6 -43.63 65.32 -8.38
CA THR A 6 -43.18 65.17 -9.80
C THR A 6 -41.81 65.65 -10.36
N ASP A 7 -41.35 64.86 -11.34
CA ASP A 7 -40.75 65.23 -12.64
C ASP A 7 -39.41 65.98 -12.76
N ARG A 8 -38.42 65.26 -13.31
CA ARG A 8 -37.85 65.62 -14.62
C ARG A 8 -37.68 64.37 -15.51
N ILE A 9 -38.39 64.36 -16.64
CA ILE A 9 -38.36 63.31 -17.66
C ILE A 9 -37.53 63.80 -18.88
N ALA A 10 -36.99 62.85 -19.64
CA ALA A 10 -36.43 62.99 -21.00
C ALA A 10 -35.10 63.78 -21.21
N SER A 11 -34.03 63.01 -21.46
CA SER A 11 -33.07 63.24 -22.56
C SER A 11 -32.32 61.91 -22.81
N SER A 12 -32.93 60.96 -23.54
CA SER A 12 -32.95 60.83 -25.02
C SER A 12 -31.68 60.18 -25.62
N ALA A 13 -31.86 58.97 -26.16
CA ALA A 13 -31.06 58.33 -27.20
C ALA A 13 -29.52 58.23 -27.02
N ALA A 14 -29.07 57.09 -26.51
CA ALA A 14 -27.79 56.48 -26.90
C ALA A 14 -28.07 55.07 -27.45
N MET A 15 -27.51 54.73 -28.61
CA MET A 15 -27.70 53.42 -29.25
C MET A 15 -27.01 52.30 -28.45
N PRO A 16 -27.54 51.06 -28.44
CA PRO A 16 -26.80 49.89 -27.98
C PRO A 16 -25.64 49.63 -28.95
N SER A 17 -24.41 49.96 -28.54
CA SER A 17 -23.22 49.67 -29.32
C SER A 17 -22.96 48.16 -29.32
N PHE A 18 -23.31 47.49 -30.42
CA PHE A 18 -23.06 46.07 -30.65
C PHE A 18 -21.55 45.81 -30.75
N ARG A 19 -20.90 45.68 -29.58
CA ARG A 19 -19.46 45.47 -29.46
C ARG A 19 -19.13 44.03 -29.87
N ARG A 20 -18.87 43.85 -31.17
CA ARG A 20 -18.44 42.58 -31.78
C ARG A 20 -17.35 41.90 -30.94
N GLY A 21 -17.41 40.57 -30.88
CA GLY A 21 -16.63 39.75 -29.96
C GLY A 21 -15.12 39.95 -30.09
N ASN A 22 -14.47 40.04 -28.92
CA ASN A 22 -13.04 39.90 -28.66
C ASN A 22 -12.82 39.51 -27.18
N GLY A 23 -13.73 38.69 -26.62
CA GLY A 23 -13.74 38.35 -25.18
C GLY A 23 -14.15 36.90 -24.86
N GLU A 24 -14.54 36.12 -25.86
CA GLU A 24 -14.95 34.72 -25.68
C GLU A 24 -13.75 33.76 -25.71
N GLU A 25 -12.66 34.10 -26.42
CA GLU A 25 -11.46 33.25 -26.46
C GLU A 25 -10.66 33.31 -25.15
N GLU A 26 -10.40 34.51 -24.59
CA GLU A 26 -9.70 34.64 -23.31
C GLU A 26 -10.47 34.02 -22.14
N THR A 27 -11.81 34.07 -22.16
CA THR A 27 -12.64 33.51 -21.08
C THR A 27 -12.75 31.98 -21.13
N LEU A 28 -12.53 31.33 -22.28
CA LEU A 28 -12.41 29.87 -22.37
C LEU A 28 -11.07 29.36 -21.81
N LEU A 29 -9.97 30.06 -22.10
CA LEU A 29 -8.65 29.71 -21.57
C LEU A 29 -8.57 29.93 -20.05
N ASP A 30 -9.07 31.06 -19.54
CA ASP A 30 -9.16 31.33 -18.10
C ASP A 30 -10.07 30.34 -17.36
N ARG A 31 -11.21 29.94 -17.94
CA ARG A 31 -12.07 28.87 -17.37
C ARG A 31 -11.31 27.54 -17.27
N SER A 32 -10.60 27.16 -18.34
CA SER A 32 -9.80 25.93 -18.35
C SER A 32 -8.70 25.98 -17.26
N GLN A 33 -7.95 27.07 -17.19
CA GLN A 33 -6.85 27.22 -16.24
C GLN A 33 -7.32 27.32 -14.77
N LYS A 34 -8.45 27.99 -14.50
CA LYS A 34 -9.07 28.02 -13.17
C LYS A 34 -9.65 26.67 -12.76
N SER A 35 -10.23 25.91 -13.70
CA SER A 35 -10.69 24.55 -13.47
C SER A 35 -9.51 23.64 -13.08
N ALA A 36 -8.45 23.61 -13.90
CA ALA A 36 -7.24 22.82 -13.65
C ALA A 36 -6.57 23.17 -12.31
N ARG A 37 -6.45 24.47 -11.97
CA ARG A 37 -5.90 24.92 -10.67
C ARG A 37 -6.77 24.51 -9.49
N ARG A 38 -8.11 24.55 -9.60
CA ARG A 38 -9.03 24.10 -8.54
C ARG A 38 -8.95 22.58 -8.35
N PHE A 39 -8.88 21.80 -9.43
CA PHE A 39 -8.68 20.35 -9.34
C PHE A 39 -7.33 20.00 -8.72
N TRP A 40 -6.24 20.67 -9.12
CA TRP A 40 -4.91 20.41 -8.56
C TRP A 40 -4.82 20.78 -7.07
N GLY A 41 -5.41 21.91 -6.66
CA GLY A 41 -5.52 22.29 -5.25
C GLY A 41 -6.27 21.24 -4.43
N GLY A 42 -7.49 20.89 -4.83
CA GLY A 42 -8.29 19.88 -4.14
C GLY A 42 -7.66 18.48 -4.12
N PHE A 43 -6.92 18.11 -5.17
CA PHE A 43 -6.13 16.87 -5.18
C PHE A 43 -4.95 16.93 -4.20
N SER A 44 -4.23 18.06 -4.14
CA SER A 44 -3.15 18.28 -3.17
C SER A 44 -3.66 18.20 -1.73
N ASP A 45 -4.77 18.89 -1.41
CA ASP A 45 -5.38 18.89 -0.09
C ASP A 45 -5.86 17.48 0.34
N PHE A 46 -6.38 16.69 -0.61
CA PHE A 46 -6.75 15.30 -0.40
C PHE A 46 -5.53 14.37 -0.22
N ALA A 47 -4.50 14.50 -1.06
CA ALA A 47 -3.30 13.65 -1.00
C ALA A 47 -2.44 13.92 0.24
N LEU A 48 -2.41 15.16 0.74
CA LEU A 48 -1.75 15.54 1.99
C LEU A 48 -2.56 15.15 3.24
N GLN A 49 -3.79 14.67 3.09
CA GLN A 49 -4.60 14.22 4.22
C GLN A 49 -3.96 12.99 4.89
N ALA A 50 -3.61 13.14 6.18
CA ALA A 50 -2.76 12.17 6.89
C ALA A 50 -3.23 10.70 6.83
N GLY A 51 -4.54 10.45 6.74
CA GLY A 51 -5.08 9.10 6.58
C GLY A 51 -4.74 8.44 5.24
N VAL A 52 -4.77 9.20 4.14
CA VAL A 52 -4.37 8.72 2.80
C VAL A 52 -2.86 8.45 2.78
N LEU A 53 -2.08 9.39 3.31
CA LEU A 53 -0.62 9.34 3.32
C LEU A 53 -0.07 8.15 4.13
N GLN A 54 -0.70 7.81 5.27
CA GLN A 54 -0.33 6.63 6.07
C GLN A 54 -0.56 5.31 5.33
N ILE A 55 -1.68 5.18 4.59
CA ILE A 55 -1.98 4.00 3.78
C ILE A 55 -0.98 3.87 2.63
N ALA A 56 -0.68 4.99 1.94
CA ALA A 56 0.28 5.02 0.84
C ALA A 56 1.69 4.59 1.28
N PHE A 57 2.22 5.13 2.39
CA PHE A 57 3.51 4.69 2.93
C PHE A 57 3.50 3.21 3.34
N GLY A 58 2.40 2.70 3.91
CA GLY A 58 2.25 1.28 4.22
C GLY A 58 2.40 0.37 3.00
N MET A 59 1.74 0.73 1.88
CA MET A 59 1.85 -0.02 0.62
C MET A 59 3.26 0.03 0.00
N ILE A 60 3.91 1.20 0.02
CA ILE A 60 5.28 1.37 -0.52
C ILE A 60 6.30 0.56 0.27
N ILE A 61 6.22 0.58 1.61
CA ILE A 61 7.12 -0.19 2.47
C ILE A 61 6.87 -1.69 2.28
N ALA A 62 5.61 -2.12 2.19
CA ALA A 62 5.25 -3.53 2.00
C ALA A 62 5.76 -4.09 0.66
N SER A 63 5.66 -3.35 -0.45
CA SER A 63 6.13 -3.80 -1.76
C SER A 63 7.66 -3.83 -1.85
N ALA A 64 8.34 -2.81 -1.32
CA ALA A 64 9.80 -2.77 -1.24
C ALA A 64 10.37 -3.91 -0.38
N PHE A 65 9.77 -4.14 0.80
CA PHE A 65 10.17 -5.24 1.69
C PHE A 65 9.93 -6.62 1.07
N SER A 66 8.77 -6.84 0.44
CA SER A 66 8.49 -8.09 -0.28
C SER A 66 9.50 -8.34 -1.40
N THR A 67 9.90 -7.29 -2.12
CA THR A 67 10.91 -7.37 -3.19
C THR A 67 12.30 -7.72 -2.62
N LEU A 68 12.70 -7.13 -1.49
CA LEU A 68 13.96 -7.48 -0.81
C LEU A 68 13.99 -8.94 -0.34
N VAL A 69 12.90 -9.43 0.27
CA VAL A 69 12.83 -10.80 0.80
C VAL A 69 12.79 -11.83 -0.34
N ASN A 70 12.08 -11.55 -1.43
CA ASN A 70 12.11 -12.39 -2.63
C ASN A 70 13.52 -12.46 -3.24
N ASN A 71 14.22 -11.32 -3.35
CA ASN A 71 15.60 -11.30 -3.84
C ASN A 71 16.56 -12.06 -2.90
N PHE A 72 16.39 -11.96 -1.58
CA PHE A 72 17.18 -12.74 -0.62
C PHE A 72 16.94 -14.25 -0.79
N VAL A 73 15.69 -14.68 -0.93
CA VAL A 73 15.35 -16.10 -1.14
C VAL A 73 15.91 -16.62 -2.46
N GLN A 74 15.72 -15.90 -3.57
CA GLN A 74 16.15 -16.35 -4.90
C GLN A 74 17.68 -16.34 -5.07
N ASN A 75 18.37 -15.29 -4.60
CA ASN A 75 19.80 -15.13 -4.86
C ASN A 75 20.72 -15.69 -3.76
N ILE A 76 20.25 -15.80 -2.51
CA ILE A 76 21.07 -16.21 -1.36
C ILE A 76 20.60 -17.53 -0.75
N LEU A 77 19.29 -17.78 -0.66
CA LEU A 77 18.77 -19.01 -0.03
C LEU A 77 18.68 -20.20 -1.00
N MET A 78 18.22 -19.98 -2.23
CA MET A 78 18.05 -21.04 -3.23
C MET A 78 19.38 -21.72 -3.66
N PRO A 79 20.49 -21.02 -3.93
CA PRO A 79 21.71 -21.69 -4.42
C PRO A 79 22.29 -22.69 -3.40
N PRO A 80 22.41 -22.39 -2.09
CA PRO A 80 22.77 -23.38 -1.08
C PRO A 80 21.76 -24.53 -0.94
N LEU A 81 20.45 -24.24 -0.97
CA LEU A 81 19.41 -25.28 -0.90
C LEU A 81 19.47 -26.23 -2.10
N SER A 82 19.78 -25.72 -3.30
CA SER A 82 19.97 -26.47 -4.56
C SER A 82 21.27 -27.29 -4.62
N VAL A 83 22.16 -27.10 -3.64
CA VAL A 83 23.35 -27.96 -3.41
C VAL A 83 23.08 -28.98 -2.30
N LEU A 84 22.43 -28.55 -1.20
CA LEU A 84 22.18 -29.38 -0.03
C LEU A 84 21.08 -30.42 -0.25
N PHE A 85 20.01 -30.05 -0.97
CA PHE A 85 18.97 -30.96 -1.41
C PHE A 85 19.19 -31.28 -2.90
N PRO A 86 19.50 -32.54 -3.28
CA PRO A 86 19.70 -32.93 -4.68
C PRO A 86 18.39 -33.03 -5.49
N LEU A 87 17.40 -32.17 -5.20
CA LEU A 87 16.28 -31.92 -6.09
C LEU A 87 16.80 -31.14 -7.31
N ASN A 88 17.18 -31.90 -8.34
CA ASN A 88 17.53 -31.49 -9.70
C ASN A 88 17.35 -29.98 -9.98
N ARG A 89 18.47 -29.23 -10.02
CA ARG A 89 18.52 -27.76 -9.97
C ARG A 89 17.45 -27.04 -10.78
N ASN A 90 17.18 -27.53 -11.98
CA ASN A 90 16.14 -27.01 -12.84
C ASN A 90 14.81 -27.71 -12.47
N ILE A 91 14.20 -27.28 -11.36
CA ILE A 91 12.84 -27.72 -10.98
C ILE A 91 11.83 -27.07 -11.91
N GLU A 92 11.98 -25.77 -12.21
CA GLU A 92 11.05 -25.01 -13.06
C GLU A 92 10.89 -25.57 -14.48
N GLU A 93 11.99 -26.03 -15.07
CA GLU A 93 12.03 -26.64 -16.40
C GLU A 93 11.42 -28.06 -16.43
N LYS A 94 10.87 -28.57 -15.33
CA LYS A 94 10.12 -29.84 -15.35
C LYS A 94 8.68 -29.60 -15.81
N PHE A 95 8.46 -29.86 -17.10
CA PHE A 95 7.14 -29.90 -17.72
C PHE A 95 6.80 -31.29 -18.22
N ALA A 96 5.52 -31.65 -18.16
CA ALA A 96 4.97 -32.81 -18.85
C ALA A 96 4.29 -32.34 -20.14
N VAL A 97 4.73 -32.86 -21.30
CA VAL A 97 4.05 -32.61 -22.58
C VAL A 97 2.83 -33.51 -22.65
N LEU A 98 1.62 -32.93 -22.54
CA LEU A 98 0.35 -33.66 -22.65
C LEU A 98 -0.06 -33.85 -24.12
N ARG A 99 0.29 -32.90 -24.98
CA ARG A 99 0.13 -32.99 -26.44
C ARG A 99 1.32 -32.34 -27.12
N GLY A 100 2.08 -33.12 -27.90
CA GLY A 100 3.20 -32.59 -28.68
C GLY A 100 2.76 -31.60 -29.75
N GLY A 101 3.57 -30.57 -29.96
CA GLY A 101 3.50 -29.71 -31.15
C GLY A 101 4.06 -30.39 -32.40
N PRO A 102 4.06 -29.74 -33.57
CA PRO A 102 4.45 -30.34 -34.85
C PRO A 102 5.86 -30.95 -34.86
N ASN A 103 6.79 -30.35 -34.10
CA ASN A 103 8.19 -30.78 -34.03
C ASN A 103 8.49 -31.80 -32.92
N TYR A 104 7.48 -32.29 -32.19
CA TYR A 104 7.67 -33.21 -31.06
C TYR A 104 7.91 -34.65 -31.52
N SER A 105 9.16 -34.95 -31.89
CA SER A 105 9.64 -36.32 -32.08
C SER A 105 10.07 -36.94 -30.73
N HIS A 106 10.02 -38.28 -30.64
CA HIS A 106 10.45 -39.03 -29.46
C HIS A 106 11.93 -38.81 -29.09
N GLU A 107 12.74 -38.44 -30.09
CA GLU A 107 14.17 -38.11 -29.97
C GLU A 107 14.39 -36.62 -29.66
N ASN A 108 13.67 -35.73 -30.35
CA ASN A 108 13.71 -34.28 -30.13
C ASN A 108 12.72 -33.84 -29.05
N LYS A 109 12.97 -34.25 -27.80
CA LYS A 109 12.28 -33.66 -26.65
C LYS A 109 12.68 -32.19 -26.51
N TYR A 110 11.71 -31.31 -26.28
CA TYR A 110 11.99 -29.91 -25.97
C TYR A 110 12.89 -29.80 -24.74
N THR A 111 13.99 -29.07 -24.88
CA THR A 111 14.97 -28.85 -23.79
C THR A 111 14.61 -27.66 -22.90
N THR A 112 13.70 -26.79 -23.32
CA THR A 112 13.23 -25.64 -22.54
C THR A 112 11.71 -25.53 -22.60
N LEU A 113 11.13 -24.91 -21.55
CA LEU A 113 9.69 -24.67 -21.43
C LEU A 113 9.16 -23.71 -22.50
N GLU A 114 10.01 -22.84 -23.03
CA GLU A 114 9.69 -21.81 -24.02
C GLU A 114 9.45 -22.43 -25.39
N ARG A 115 10.42 -23.21 -25.91
CA ARG A 115 10.27 -23.95 -27.18
C ARG A 115 9.01 -24.80 -27.23
N ALA A 116 8.67 -25.46 -26.13
CA ALA A 116 7.47 -26.27 -26.06
C ALA A 116 6.17 -25.44 -26.17
N LYS A 117 6.15 -24.20 -25.65
CA LYS A 117 5.02 -23.27 -25.81
C LYS A 117 4.97 -22.68 -27.22
N ASP A 118 6.13 -22.33 -27.78
CA ASP A 118 6.23 -21.71 -29.11
C ASP A 118 5.77 -22.66 -30.22
N ASP A 119 6.06 -23.97 -30.10
CA ASP A 119 5.52 -25.04 -30.95
C ASP A 119 4.03 -25.37 -30.69
N GLY A 120 3.35 -24.62 -29.81
CA GLY A 120 1.94 -24.83 -29.47
C GLY A 120 1.65 -26.13 -28.72
N ALA A 121 2.67 -26.76 -28.11
CA ALA A 121 2.50 -28.00 -27.37
C ALA A 121 1.75 -27.74 -26.05
N VAL A 122 0.76 -28.57 -25.73
CA VAL A 122 0.02 -28.45 -24.47
C VAL A 122 0.89 -29.01 -23.35
N VAL A 123 1.59 -28.13 -22.63
CA VAL A 123 2.52 -28.48 -21.55
C VAL A 123 1.94 -28.19 -20.17
N LEU A 124 2.02 -29.18 -19.29
CA LEU A 124 1.72 -29.05 -17.87
C LEU A 124 3.04 -28.76 -17.13
N ALA A 125 3.28 -27.48 -16.88
CA ALA A 125 4.48 -26.95 -16.22
C ALA A 125 4.40 -27.10 -14.69
N TYR A 126 4.42 -28.34 -14.18
CA TYR A 126 4.39 -28.60 -12.74
C TYR A 126 5.63 -28.07 -12.00
N GLY A 127 6.75 -27.92 -12.72
CA GLY A 127 8.01 -27.37 -12.21
C GLY A 127 7.90 -25.97 -11.62
N SER A 128 7.32 -25.01 -12.37
CA SER A 128 7.19 -23.62 -11.90
C SER A 128 6.18 -23.49 -10.74
N PHE A 129 5.12 -24.30 -10.73
CA PHE A 129 4.21 -24.39 -9.58
C PHE A 129 4.95 -24.89 -8.33
N LEU A 130 5.76 -25.95 -8.45
CA LEU A 130 6.53 -26.48 -7.33
C LEU A 130 7.61 -25.49 -6.86
N ASN A 131 8.25 -24.74 -7.76
CA ASN A 131 9.18 -23.67 -7.38
C ASN A 131 8.49 -22.52 -6.66
N ALA A 132 7.31 -22.08 -7.12
CA ALA A 132 6.53 -21.06 -6.43
C ALA A 132 6.13 -21.51 -5.01
N PHE A 133 5.76 -22.79 -4.85
CA PHE A 133 5.46 -23.41 -3.55
C PHE A 133 6.69 -23.43 -2.63
N VAL A 134 7.85 -23.90 -3.10
CA VAL A 134 9.11 -23.88 -2.34
C VAL A 134 9.52 -22.45 -1.97
N THR A 135 9.37 -21.49 -2.90
CA THR A 135 9.66 -20.07 -2.68
C THR A 135 8.77 -19.50 -1.57
N PHE A 136 7.47 -19.81 -1.55
CA PHE A 136 6.55 -19.36 -0.51
C PHE A 136 6.97 -19.81 0.90
N PHE A 137 7.31 -21.09 1.07
CA PHE A 137 7.82 -21.58 2.36
C PHE A 137 9.19 -20.99 2.71
N ALA A 138 10.09 -20.84 1.74
CA ALA A 138 11.39 -20.22 1.93
C ALA A 138 11.29 -18.74 2.37
N VAL A 139 10.36 -17.97 1.80
CA VAL A 139 10.01 -16.60 2.24
C VAL A 139 9.48 -16.61 3.67
N GLY A 140 8.57 -17.52 4.01
CA GLY A 140 8.06 -17.68 5.37
C GLY A 140 9.16 -17.97 6.40
N PHE A 141 10.07 -18.91 6.09
CA PHE A 141 11.22 -19.21 6.96
C PHE A 141 12.24 -18.07 7.04
N ALA A 142 12.49 -17.34 5.95
CA ALA A 142 13.38 -16.17 5.95
C ALA A 142 12.81 -15.03 6.82
N LEU A 143 11.50 -14.76 6.73
CA LEU A 143 10.82 -13.79 7.59
C LEU A 143 10.84 -14.20 9.07
N TYR A 144 10.60 -15.49 9.36
CA TYR A 144 10.69 -16.03 10.71
C TYR A 144 12.12 -15.91 11.28
N GLY A 145 13.14 -16.25 10.50
CA GLY A 145 14.55 -16.11 10.88
C GLY A 145 14.92 -14.65 11.16
N LEU A 146 14.53 -13.72 10.28
CA LEU A 146 14.78 -12.28 10.47
C LEU A 146 14.07 -11.74 11.73
N ALA A 147 12.82 -12.14 11.97
CA ALA A 147 12.08 -11.77 13.18
C ALA A 147 12.75 -12.34 14.44
N HIS A 148 13.28 -13.56 14.41
CA HIS A 148 13.96 -14.16 15.54
C HIS A 148 15.34 -13.53 15.82
N VAL A 149 16.10 -13.18 14.78
CA VAL A 149 17.33 -12.38 14.93
C VAL A 149 17.04 -10.99 15.51
N ALA A 150 15.95 -10.35 15.07
CA ALA A 150 15.52 -9.07 15.63
C ALA A 150 15.09 -9.19 17.11
N GLN A 151 14.40 -10.27 17.50
CA GLN A 151 14.06 -10.57 18.91
C GLN A 151 15.29 -10.91 19.77
N TYR A 152 16.30 -11.56 19.18
CA TYR A 152 17.55 -11.89 19.87
C TYR A 152 18.35 -10.63 20.22
N PHE A 153 18.42 -9.67 19.28
CA PHE A 153 19.13 -8.41 19.43
C PHE A 153 18.34 -7.38 20.27
N SER A 154 17.05 -7.20 19.98
CA SER A 154 16.15 -6.28 20.68
C SER A 154 15.25 -7.04 21.66
N ARG A 155 15.73 -7.22 22.90
CA ARG A 155 14.98 -7.86 23.99
C ARG A 155 13.93 -6.96 24.66
N ASP A 156 13.84 -5.68 24.27
CA ASP A 156 12.80 -4.78 24.76
C ASP A 156 11.43 -5.14 24.16
N PRO A 157 10.39 -5.37 24.97
CA PRO A 157 9.05 -5.64 24.47
C PRO A 157 8.48 -4.38 23.81
N ILE A 158 8.51 -4.35 22.47
CA ILE A 158 7.96 -3.29 21.61
C ILE A 158 6.50 -2.94 21.99
N ILE A 159 5.73 -3.94 22.43
CA ILE A 159 4.43 -3.72 23.06
C ILE A 159 4.65 -3.39 24.55
N LYS A 160 4.77 -2.10 24.86
CA LYS A 160 4.61 -1.63 26.25
C LYS A 160 3.17 -1.88 26.68
N HIS A 161 2.95 -2.93 27.47
CA HIS A 161 1.63 -3.28 27.99
C HIS A 161 1.01 -2.09 28.75
N THR A 162 -0.15 -1.64 28.27
CA THR A 162 -0.88 -0.51 28.87
C THR A 162 -2.24 -0.92 29.40
N VAL A 163 -2.38 -0.86 30.73
CA VAL A 163 -3.63 -1.12 31.45
C VAL A 163 -4.44 0.17 31.59
N LYS A 164 -5.76 0.06 31.76
CA LYS A 164 -6.59 1.20 32.15
C LYS A 164 -6.50 1.39 33.67
N CYS A 165 -6.21 2.61 34.13
CA CYS A 165 -6.31 2.95 35.55
C CYS A 165 -7.75 2.71 36.04
N LYS A 166 -7.93 2.04 37.19
CA LYS A 166 -9.24 1.76 37.81
C LYS A 166 -10.10 3.03 37.93
N TYR A 167 -9.49 4.10 38.43
CA TYR A 167 -10.17 5.35 38.79
C TYR A 167 -10.41 6.26 37.58
N CYS A 168 -9.35 6.74 36.91
CA CYS A 168 -9.49 7.73 35.83
C CYS A 168 -9.68 7.12 34.42
N ARG A 169 -9.71 5.79 34.28
CA ARG A 169 -9.92 5.03 33.02
C ARG A 169 -8.92 5.26 31.88
N LYS A 170 -8.03 6.26 31.97
CA LYS A 170 -6.93 6.49 31.02
C LYS A 170 -5.93 5.33 31.04
N ARG A 171 -5.26 5.11 29.90
CA ARG A 171 -4.17 4.13 29.76
C ARG A 171 -2.94 4.60 30.52
N ILE A 172 -2.31 3.68 31.24
CA ILE A 172 -1.00 3.81 31.91
C ILE A 172 -0.15 2.58 31.59
N SER A 173 1.17 2.63 31.82
CA SER A 173 2.00 1.42 31.78
C SER A 173 1.61 0.46 32.90
N GLU A 174 1.63 -0.84 32.61
CA GLU A 174 1.33 -1.91 33.57
C GLU A 174 2.22 -1.86 34.84
N LYS A 175 3.49 -1.47 34.68
CA LYS A 175 4.48 -1.38 35.77
C LYS A 175 4.38 -0.08 36.60
N ALA A 176 3.34 0.74 36.43
CA ALA A 176 3.19 2.00 37.17
C ALA A 176 2.33 1.80 38.44
N SER A 177 2.99 1.80 39.60
CA SER A 177 2.33 1.79 40.92
C SER A 177 1.39 2.97 41.14
N ARG A 178 1.72 4.14 40.57
CA ARG A 178 0.96 5.39 40.71
C ARG A 178 0.53 5.95 39.36
N CYS A 179 -0.73 6.37 39.22
CA CYS A 179 -1.28 6.89 37.98
C CYS A 179 -0.80 8.33 37.70
N VAL A 180 -0.12 8.55 36.58
CA VAL A 180 0.35 9.89 36.15
C VAL A 180 -0.80 10.92 36.04
N ASN A 181 -2.01 10.50 35.64
CA ASN A 181 -3.12 11.43 35.37
C ASN A 181 -4.02 11.75 36.59
N CYS A 182 -4.02 10.93 37.64
CA CYS A 182 -4.89 11.17 38.81
C CYS A 182 -4.22 10.93 40.17
N SER A 183 -2.92 10.60 40.18
CA SER A 183 -2.10 10.35 41.36
C SER A 183 -2.55 9.22 42.29
N SER A 184 -3.58 8.44 41.94
CA SER A 184 -3.99 7.27 42.71
C SER A 184 -3.07 6.06 42.50
N TRP A 185 -3.04 5.20 43.50
CA TRP A 185 -2.30 3.94 43.54
C TRP A 185 -3.10 2.79 42.91
N GLN A 186 -2.49 2.01 42.00
CA GLN A 186 -3.22 0.88 41.38
C GLN A 186 -3.43 -0.29 42.35
N ASP A 187 -2.60 -0.37 43.40
CA ASP A 187 -2.44 -1.48 44.35
C ASP A 187 -3.67 -1.77 45.26
N GLY A 188 -4.79 -1.07 45.05
CA GLY A 188 -6.00 -1.24 45.87
C GLY A 188 -5.78 -0.94 47.35
N ARG A 189 -4.95 0.06 47.63
CA ARG A 189 -4.68 0.56 48.99
C ARG A 189 -5.61 1.72 49.39
N GLU A 190 -6.15 2.43 48.42
CA GLU A 190 -7.19 3.46 48.62
C GLU A 190 -8.56 2.80 48.90
N ASP A 191 -8.87 1.72 48.16
CA ASP A 191 -10.07 0.90 48.33
C ASP A 191 -10.21 0.27 49.73
N ARG A 192 -9.15 0.28 50.54
CA ARG A 192 -9.03 -0.39 51.84
C ARG A 192 -9.27 0.50 53.07
N ILE A 193 -9.60 1.77 52.86
CA ILE A 193 -9.77 2.79 53.93
C ILE A 193 -11.27 3.07 54.18
N ILE A 194 -12.18 2.27 53.61
CA ILE A 194 -13.63 2.56 53.52
C ILE A 194 -14.47 1.63 54.43
N TYR A 195 -13.99 1.35 55.65
CA TYR A 195 -14.70 0.64 56.72
C TYR A 195 -14.27 1.16 58.09
#